data_AF-A0A2D3VQU9-F1
#
_entry.id   AF-A0A2D3VQU9-F1
#
_cell.length_a   1.000
_cell.length_b   1.000
_cell.length_c   1.000
_cell.angle_alpha   90.00
_cell.angle_beta   90.00
_cell.angle_gamma   90.00
#
_symmetry.space_group_name_H-M   'P 1'
#
loop_
_entity.id
_entity.type
_entity.pdbx_description
1 polymer ?
#
loop_
_entity_poly.entity_id
_entity_poly.type
_entity_poly.pdbx_seq_one_letter_code
_entity_poly.pdbx_strand_id
1 'polypeptide(L)'
;MAYNTLFFWVSKTPSDNQWRPQPGNSPTIYSSLPPILRRLDLHATVVDCAPFIAGAGGLAHLSQLNDFGFTAPASIFRNIKTMTAMHRTTLYLAPLILAFQAAGLEYRTYIPRWSHERELRRDEEEVRKHIDVGMGIGSLSWLVRMSFKVGVRYWAPIDIVMGGALADLLHREYVKAHGF
;
A
#
# COMPACT_ATOMS: atom_id res chain seq x y z
N MET A 1 9.04 7.18 -27.59
CA MET A 1 8.46 6.08 -26.78
C MET A 1 8.30 6.52 -25.33
N ALA A 2 7.38 7.45 -25.00
CA ALA A 2 7.26 8.03 -23.65
C ALA A 2 5.91 7.73 -22.95
N TYR A 3 4.93 7.15 -23.66
CA TYR A 3 3.60 6.88 -23.11
C TYR A 3 3.45 5.46 -22.53
N ASN A 4 4.25 4.49 -22.99
CA ASN A 4 4.28 3.13 -22.42
C ASN A 4 4.84 3.10 -20.99
N THR A 5 5.60 4.13 -20.58
CA THR A 5 6.11 4.28 -19.21
C THR A 5 5.11 4.88 -18.23
N LEU A 6 4.13 5.67 -18.71
CA LEU A 6 3.09 6.27 -17.85
C LEU A 6 1.99 5.26 -17.47
N PHE A 7 1.66 4.35 -18.39
CA PHE A 7 0.59 3.36 -18.26
C PHE A 7 1.11 1.92 -18.20
N PHE A 8 2.29 1.70 -17.62
CA PHE A 8 2.92 0.37 -17.57
C PHE A 8 2.02 -0.73 -17.00
N TRP A 9 1.06 -0.38 -16.13
CA TRP A 9 0.10 -1.36 -15.59
C TRP A 9 -0.70 -2.11 -16.66
N VAL A 10 -0.91 -1.50 -17.85
CA VAL A 10 -1.68 -2.10 -18.95
C VAL A 10 -0.88 -3.19 -19.68
N SER A 11 0.45 -3.14 -19.62
CA SER A 11 1.35 -4.09 -20.28
C SER A 11 2.06 -5.04 -19.32
N LYS A 12 1.60 -5.14 -18.06
CA LYS A 12 2.18 -6.03 -17.06
C LYS A 12 2.05 -7.49 -17.46
N THR A 13 3.15 -8.22 -17.36
CA THR A 13 3.19 -9.69 -17.40
C THR A 13 3.15 -10.24 -15.97
N PRO A 14 2.82 -11.54 -15.78
CA PRO A 14 2.95 -12.19 -14.47
C PRO A 14 4.36 -12.09 -13.88
N SER A 15 5.40 -12.01 -14.73
CA SER A 15 6.79 -11.87 -14.29
C SER A 15 7.08 -10.51 -13.64
N ASP A 16 6.39 -9.45 -14.07
CA ASP A 16 6.50 -8.09 -13.49
C ASP A 16 5.85 -8.00 -12.10
N ASN A 17 4.99 -8.96 -11.76
CA ASN A 17 4.33 -9.05 -10.46
C ASN A 17 5.10 -9.91 -9.46
N GLN A 18 6.21 -10.54 -9.88
CA GLN A 18 7.06 -11.32 -8.98
C GLN A 18 7.72 -10.38 -7.98
N TRP A 19 7.18 -10.34 -6.77
CA TRP A 19 7.91 -9.79 -5.63
C TRP A 19 9.15 -10.65 -5.39
N ARG A 20 10.31 -10.03 -5.30
CA ARG A 20 11.53 -10.68 -4.83
C ARG A 20 11.73 -10.26 -3.36
N PRO A 21 12.26 -11.13 -2.49
CA PRO A 21 12.05 -12.58 -2.57
C PRO A 21 10.55 -12.91 -2.65
N GLN A 22 10.22 -13.99 -3.38
CA GLN A 22 8.84 -14.43 -3.55
C GLN A 22 8.25 -14.82 -2.17
N PRO A 23 6.97 -14.50 -1.90
CA PRO A 23 6.30 -14.95 -0.69
C PRO A 23 6.48 -16.47 -0.51
N GLY A 24 6.98 -16.91 0.64
CA GLY A 24 7.23 -18.32 0.92
C GLY A 24 8.53 -18.93 0.35
N ASN A 25 9.36 -18.16 -0.38
CA ASN A 25 10.65 -18.61 -0.94
C ASN A 25 11.87 -18.15 -0.14
N SER A 26 11.69 -17.63 1.08
CA SER A 26 12.81 -17.55 2.04
C SER A 26 12.94 -18.92 2.72
N PRO A 27 14.01 -19.68 2.46
CA PRO A 27 14.15 -21.07 2.93
C PRO A 27 14.30 -21.18 4.45
N THR A 28 14.47 -20.07 5.17
CA THR A 28 14.88 -20.08 6.59
C THR A 28 13.83 -19.59 7.59
N ILE A 29 12.73 -18.93 7.18
CA ILE A 29 11.89 -18.19 8.17
C ILE A 29 10.48 -18.80 8.37
N TYR A 30 9.92 -19.54 7.41
CA TYR A 30 8.49 -19.93 7.44
C TYR A 30 8.20 -21.41 7.14
N SER A 31 9.21 -22.28 7.23
CA SER A 31 9.08 -23.72 6.92
C SER A 31 8.13 -24.49 7.84
N SER A 32 7.72 -23.91 8.98
CA SER A 32 6.80 -24.49 9.96
C SER A 32 5.35 -23.96 9.86
N LEU A 33 5.08 -22.93 9.06
CA LEU A 33 3.72 -22.37 8.95
C LEU A 33 2.83 -23.23 8.04
N PRO A 34 1.50 -23.27 8.27
CA PRO A 34 0.55 -23.84 7.33
C PRO A 34 0.68 -23.23 5.93
N PRO A 35 0.44 -24.00 4.84
CA PRO A 35 0.61 -23.52 3.46
C PRO A 35 -0.16 -22.23 3.14
N ILE A 36 -1.33 -22.05 3.76
CA ILE A 36 -2.15 -20.84 3.62
C ILE A 36 -1.41 -19.61 4.16
N LEU A 37 -0.79 -19.72 5.35
CA LEU A 37 -0.07 -18.61 5.97
C LEU A 37 1.25 -18.31 5.26
N ARG A 38 1.88 -19.30 4.61
CA ARG A 38 3.09 -19.08 3.80
C ARG A 38 2.85 -18.22 2.57
N ARG A 39 1.60 -18.20 2.07
CA ARG A 39 1.20 -17.40 0.90
C ARG A 39 0.86 -15.96 1.25
N LEU A 40 0.60 -15.69 2.54
CA LEU A 40 0.30 -14.34 3.00
C LEU A 40 1.58 -13.51 3.02
N ASP A 41 1.51 -12.32 2.44
CA ASP A 41 2.58 -11.33 2.45
C ASP A 41 2.01 -10.00 2.94
N LEU A 42 2.27 -9.70 4.21
CA LEU A 42 1.76 -8.49 4.87
C LEU A 42 2.39 -7.23 4.26
N HIS A 43 3.69 -7.24 3.99
CA HIS A 43 4.39 -6.11 3.38
C HIS A 43 3.80 -5.80 2.00
N ALA A 44 3.57 -6.83 1.19
CA ALA A 44 2.99 -6.64 -0.13
C ALA A 44 1.54 -6.17 -0.04
N THR A 45 0.76 -6.69 0.91
CA THR A 45 -0.64 -6.26 1.14
C THR A 45 -0.71 -4.75 1.38
N VAL A 46 0.21 -4.24 2.19
CA VAL A 46 0.27 -2.81 2.51
C VAL A 46 0.54 -1.96 1.25
N VAL A 47 1.53 -2.35 0.46
CA VAL A 47 1.88 -1.66 -0.80
C VAL A 47 0.76 -1.78 -1.83
N ASP A 48 0.12 -2.95 -1.92
CA ASP A 48 -0.94 -3.26 -2.87
C ASP A 48 -2.25 -2.51 -2.56
N CYS A 49 -2.56 -2.28 -1.29
CA CYS A 49 -3.75 -1.53 -0.88
C CYS A 49 -3.62 -0.02 -1.14
N ALA A 50 -2.40 0.52 -1.05
CA ALA A 50 -2.17 1.96 -0.97
C ALA A 50 -2.70 2.77 -2.17
N PRO A 51 -2.53 2.35 -3.45
CA PRO A 51 -3.06 3.09 -4.59
C PRO A 51 -4.58 3.26 -4.54
N PHE A 52 -5.30 2.24 -4.08
CA PHE A 52 -6.76 2.27 -3.98
C PHE A 52 -7.24 3.11 -2.79
N ILE A 53 -6.54 3.03 -1.65
CA ILE A 53 -6.83 3.87 -0.48
C ILE A 53 -6.60 5.34 -0.83
N ALA A 54 -5.46 5.66 -1.44
CA ALA A 54 -5.15 7.02 -1.90
C ALA A 54 -6.15 7.49 -2.98
N GLY A 55 -6.49 6.62 -3.94
CA GLY A 55 -7.47 6.92 -4.99
C GLY A 55 -8.88 7.20 -4.44
N ALA A 56 -9.36 6.37 -3.51
CA ALA A 56 -10.65 6.59 -2.84
C ALA A 56 -10.65 7.91 -2.03
N GLY A 57 -9.55 8.22 -1.35
CA GLY A 57 -9.36 9.51 -0.69
C GLY A 57 -9.38 10.69 -1.67
N GLY A 58 -8.63 10.58 -2.76
CA GLY A 58 -8.57 11.60 -3.81
C GLY A 58 -9.93 11.86 -4.45
N LEU A 59 -10.66 10.81 -4.84
CA LEU A 59 -12.02 10.93 -5.39
C LEU A 59 -12.99 11.55 -4.39
N ALA A 60 -12.95 11.13 -3.13
CA ALA A 60 -13.78 11.72 -2.07
C ALA A 60 -13.42 13.18 -1.81
N HIS A 61 -12.16 13.58 -1.96
CA HIS A 61 -11.74 14.97 -1.84
C HIS A 61 -12.21 15.81 -3.04
N LEU A 62 -12.04 15.30 -4.26
CA LEU A 62 -12.48 15.95 -5.51
C LEU A 62 -14.00 16.13 -5.56
N SER A 63 -14.78 15.14 -5.12
CA SER A 63 -16.23 15.27 -5.09
C SER A 63 -16.68 16.43 -4.19
N GLN A 64 -15.92 16.74 -3.14
CA GLN A 64 -16.22 17.86 -2.25
C GLN A 64 -15.83 19.22 -2.83
N LEU A 65 -14.83 19.28 -3.71
CA LEU A 65 -14.48 20.51 -4.42
C LEU A 65 -15.57 20.93 -5.41
N ASN A 66 -16.29 19.95 -5.98
CA ASN A 66 -17.41 20.21 -6.89
C ASN A 66 -18.70 20.61 -6.14
N ASP A 67 -18.93 20.07 -4.94
CA ASP A 67 -20.17 20.29 -4.18
C ASP A 67 -20.15 21.56 -3.30
N PHE A 68 -18.97 22.07 -2.93
CA PHE A 68 -18.83 23.26 -2.09
C PHE A 68 -17.62 24.09 -2.53
N GLY A 69 -17.87 25.34 -2.97
CA GLY A 69 -16.81 26.26 -3.40
C GLY A 69 -15.65 26.30 -2.42
N PHE A 70 -14.48 25.80 -2.84
CA PHE A 70 -13.14 25.87 -2.23
C PHE A 70 -13.01 25.92 -0.68
N THR A 71 -13.95 25.33 0.06
CA THR A 71 -13.99 25.38 1.54
C THR A 71 -13.58 24.04 2.15
N ALA A 72 -13.41 22.99 1.35
CA ALA A 72 -12.92 21.70 1.82
C ALA A 72 -11.44 21.84 2.23
N PRO A 73 -11.08 21.56 3.50
CA PRO A 73 -9.69 21.64 3.93
C PRO A 73 -8.86 20.60 3.17
N ALA A 74 -7.74 21.04 2.60
CA ALA A 74 -6.78 20.17 1.90
C ALA A 74 -6.17 19.11 2.83
N SER A 75 -6.14 19.38 4.14
CA SER A 75 -5.71 18.40 5.14
C SER A 75 -6.72 17.25 5.24
N ILE A 76 -6.32 16.07 4.80
CA ILE A 76 -7.08 14.81 4.90
C ILE A 76 -7.60 14.56 6.32
N PHE A 77 -6.80 14.86 7.33
CA PHE A 77 -7.16 14.68 8.76
C PHE A 77 -8.24 15.65 9.26
N ARG A 78 -8.47 16.76 8.55
CA ARG A 78 -9.56 17.70 8.84
C ARG A 78 -10.79 17.41 7.99
N ASN A 79 -10.65 16.58 6.94
CA ASN A 79 -11.72 16.20 6.04
C ASN A 79 -12.27 14.81 6.39
N ILE A 80 -13.34 14.80 7.18
CA ILE A 80 -13.96 13.56 7.69
C ILE A 80 -14.43 12.66 6.54
N LYS A 81 -14.99 13.22 5.46
CA LYS A 81 -15.48 12.43 4.32
C LYS A 81 -14.34 11.72 3.62
N THR A 82 -13.25 12.43 3.34
CA THR A 82 -12.03 11.86 2.74
C THR A 82 -11.43 10.78 3.64
N MET A 83 -11.28 11.06 4.93
CA MET A 83 -10.75 10.09 5.90
C MET A 83 -11.65 8.85 6.02
N THR A 84 -12.97 9.02 6.01
CA THR A 84 -13.94 7.91 6.06
C THR A 84 -13.87 7.04 4.81
N ALA A 85 -13.70 7.64 3.63
CA ALA A 85 -13.54 6.91 2.38
C ALA A 85 -12.27 6.04 2.41
N MET A 86 -11.13 6.64 2.77
CA MET A 86 -9.86 5.90 2.91
C MET A 86 -9.95 4.79 3.95
N HIS A 87 -10.62 5.07 5.08
CA HIS A 87 -10.86 4.11 6.16
C HIS A 87 -11.68 2.89 5.69
N ARG A 88 -12.83 3.11 5.06
CA ARG A 88 -13.69 2.04 4.54
C ARG A 88 -12.94 1.20 3.51
N THR A 89 -12.23 1.86 2.59
CA THR A 89 -11.41 1.16 1.60
C THR A 89 -10.38 0.25 2.26
N THR A 90 -9.72 0.71 3.32
CA THR A 90 -8.75 -0.12 4.08
C THR A 90 -9.42 -1.37 4.67
N LEU A 91 -10.59 -1.22 5.30
CA LEU A 91 -11.32 -2.33 5.94
C LEU A 91 -11.80 -3.40 4.95
N TYR A 92 -12.15 -3.01 3.73
CA TYR A 92 -12.61 -3.98 2.73
C TYR A 92 -11.45 -4.56 1.92
N LEU A 93 -10.50 -3.72 1.52
CA LEU A 93 -9.48 -4.10 0.57
C LEU A 93 -8.37 -4.94 1.20
N ALA A 94 -7.91 -4.62 2.42
CA ALA A 94 -6.85 -5.38 3.04
C ALA A 94 -7.24 -6.86 3.29
N PRO A 95 -8.43 -7.18 3.85
CA PRO A 95 -8.87 -8.57 3.96
C PRO A 95 -9.09 -9.24 2.59
N LEU A 96 -9.59 -8.50 1.60
CA LEU A 96 -9.80 -9.03 0.25
C LEU A 96 -8.47 -9.44 -0.41
N ILE A 97 -7.45 -8.60 -0.30
CA ILE A 97 -6.11 -8.91 -0.83
C ILE A 97 -5.50 -10.10 -0.09
N LEU A 98 -5.61 -10.16 1.23
CA LEU A 98 -5.15 -11.31 2.01
C LEU A 98 -5.89 -12.59 1.62
N ALA A 99 -7.20 -12.52 1.34
CA ALA A 99 -7.98 -13.66 0.86
C ALA A 99 -7.52 -14.11 -0.53
N PHE A 100 -7.23 -13.19 -1.44
CA PHE A 100 -6.66 -13.52 -2.75
C PHE A 100 -5.27 -14.15 -2.65
N GLN A 101 -4.42 -13.64 -1.76
CA GLN A 101 -3.10 -14.25 -1.47
C GLN A 101 -3.25 -15.66 -0.91
N ALA A 102 -4.11 -15.86 0.10
CA ALA A 102 -4.39 -17.16 0.69
C ALA A 102 -4.89 -18.17 -0.36
N ALA A 103 -5.79 -17.74 -1.24
CA ALA A 103 -6.32 -18.54 -2.34
C ALA A 103 -5.29 -18.81 -3.45
N GLY A 104 -4.17 -18.08 -3.49
CA GLY A 104 -3.17 -18.17 -4.56
C GLY A 104 -3.63 -17.56 -5.88
N LEU A 105 -4.56 -16.60 -5.83
CA LEU A 105 -5.05 -15.91 -7.02
C LEU A 105 -4.08 -14.80 -7.44
N GLU A 106 -3.81 -14.68 -8.74
CA GLU A 106 -2.99 -13.61 -9.29
C GLU A 106 -3.78 -12.30 -9.43
N TYR A 107 -3.93 -11.56 -8.33
CA TYR A 107 -4.67 -10.28 -8.31
C TYR A 107 -3.79 -9.07 -8.68
N ARG A 108 -2.46 -9.19 -8.61
CA ARG A 108 -1.52 -8.06 -8.73
C ARG A 108 -1.44 -7.45 -10.13
N THR A 109 -1.83 -8.19 -11.17
CA THR A 109 -1.95 -7.67 -12.54
C THR A 109 -2.96 -6.52 -12.64
N TYR A 110 -3.94 -6.49 -11.74
CA TYR A 110 -4.97 -5.47 -11.69
C TYR A 110 -4.61 -4.27 -10.80
N ILE A 111 -3.45 -4.30 -10.14
CA ILE A 111 -3.02 -3.23 -9.24
C ILE A 111 -2.19 -2.21 -10.04
N PRO A 112 -2.57 -0.91 -10.03
CA PRO A 112 -1.73 0.14 -10.59
C PRO A 112 -0.38 0.14 -9.86
N ARG A 113 0.71 -0.14 -10.59
CA ARG A 113 2.06 0.15 -10.12
C ARG A 113 2.79 0.87 -11.24
N TRP A 114 3.60 1.84 -10.87
CA TRP A 114 4.65 2.32 -11.75
C TRP A 114 5.70 1.23 -11.90
N SER A 115 6.32 1.24 -13.06
CA SER A 115 7.45 0.40 -13.37
C SER A 115 8.47 1.30 -14.02
N HIS A 116 9.58 1.37 -13.35
CA HIS A 116 10.82 1.80 -13.96
C HIS A 116 11.74 0.59 -14.03
N GLU A 117 12.53 0.47 -15.10
CA GLU A 117 13.58 -0.54 -15.19
C GLU A 117 14.53 -0.50 -13.98
N ARG A 118 14.65 0.67 -13.34
CA ARG A 118 15.40 0.88 -12.10
C ARG A 118 14.75 0.24 -10.87
N GLU A 119 13.42 0.19 -10.81
CA GLU A 119 12.70 -0.49 -9.73
C GLU A 119 12.88 -2.01 -9.83
N LEU A 120 13.02 -2.58 -11.03
CA LEU A 120 13.29 -4.02 -11.22
C LEU A 120 14.66 -4.45 -10.66
N ARG A 121 15.58 -3.51 -10.44
CA ARG A 121 16.94 -3.76 -9.91
C ARG A 121 17.07 -3.48 -8.42
N ARG A 122 15.97 -3.10 -7.76
CA ARG A 122 15.95 -2.73 -6.34
C ARG A 122 16.23 -3.94 -5.44
N ASP A 123 16.98 -3.72 -4.36
CA ASP A 123 17.08 -4.70 -3.28
C ASP A 123 15.76 -4.71 -2.48
N GLU A 124 14.94 -5.71 -2.75
CA GLU A 124 13.64 -5.84 -2.11
C GLU A 124 13.72 -6.33 -0.66
N GLU A 125 14.80 -7.01 -0.23
CA GLU A 125 14.96 -7.36 1.18
C GLU A 125 15.21 -6.11 2.03
N GLU A 126 16.02 -5.19 1.50
CA GLU A 126 16.20 -3.88 2.10
C GLU A 126 14.87 -3.12 2.17
N VAL A 127 14.06 -3.13 1.09
CA VAL A 127 12.79 -2.40 1.12
C VAL A 127 11.79 -3.02 2.08
N ARG A 128 11.72 -4.35 2.18
CA ARG A 128 10.85 -5.01 3.16
C ARG A 128 11.16 -4.55 4.59
N LYS A 129 12.44 -4.34 4.94
CA LYS A 129 12.82 -3.78 6.25
C LYS A 129 12.31 -2.34 6.42
N HIS A 130 12.37 -1.52 5.39
CA HIS A 130 11.81 -0.16 5.42
C HIS A 130 10.28 -0.18 5.59
N ILE A 131 9.60 -1.08 4.87
CA ILE A 131 8.16 -1.30 5.00
C ILE A 131 7.82 -1.75 6.43
N ASP A 132 8.58 -2.68 7.01
CA ASP A 132 8.41 -3.12 8.40
C ASP A 132 8.50 -1.98 9.39
N VAL A 133 9.53 -1.13 9.26
CA VAL A 133 9.69 0.06 10.10
C VAL A 133 8.51 1.01 9.92
N GLY A 134 8.09 1.26 8.66
CA GLY A 134 6.93 2.09 8.35
C GLY A 134 5.62 1.56 8.95
N MET A 135 5.38 0.25 8.84
CA MET A 135 4.24 -0.44 9.47
C MET A 135 4.30 -0.34 10.99
N GLY A 136 5.49 -0.49 11.59
CA GLY A 136 5.71 -0.36 13.03
C GLY A 136 5.39 1.05 13.55
N ILE A 137 5.91 2.09 12.88
CA ILE A 137 5.60 3.49 13.20
C ILE A 137 4.11 3.78 13.03
N GLY A 138 3.52 3.28 11.94
CA GLY A 138 2.07 3.36 11.70
C GLY A 138 1.25 2.70 12.80
N SER A 139 1.68 1.53 13.25
CA SER A 139 1.05 0.78 14.35
C SER A 139 1.14 1.53 15.67
N LEU A 140 2.31 2.10 15.99
CA LEU A 140 2.48 2.93 17.17
C LEU A 140 1.59 4.18 17.11
N SER A 141 1.56 4.86 15.97
CA SER A 141 0.69 6.03 15.76
C SER A 141 -0.79 5.69 15.92
N TRP A 142 -1.21 4.53 15.42
CA TRP A 142 -2.56 4.02 15.59
C TRP A 142 -2.85 3.68 17.07
N LEU A 143 -1.96 2.97 17.77
CA LEU A 143 -2.15 2.65 19.19
C LEU A 143 -2.18 3.90 20.09
N VAL A 144 -1.27 4.85 19.85
CA VAL A 144 -1.19 6.11 20.60
C VAL A 144 -2.49 6.86 20.45
N ARG A 145 -2.94 7.10 19.22
CA ARG A 145 -4.17 7.82 19.05
C ARG A 145 -5.32 7.03 19.72
N MET A 146 -5.38 5.69 19.61
CA MET A 146 -6.51 4.88 20.15
C MET A 146 -6.61 5.09 21.65
N SER A 147 -5.46 5.13 22.31
CA SER A 147 -5.32 5.38 23.75
C SER A 147 -5.81 6.77 24.15
N PHE A 148 -5.53 7.79 23.33
CA PHE A 148 -5.95 9.18 23.59
C PHE A 148 -7.33 9.55 23.02
N LYS A 149 -8.04 8.59 22.42
CA LYS A 149 -9.36 8.80 21.79
C LYS A 149 -9.38 9.95 20.76
N VAL A 150 -8.26 10.21 20.08
CA VAL A 150 -8.17 11.31 19.10
C VAL A 150 -8.71 10.87 17.75
N GLY A 151 -10.03 11.04 17.54
CA GLY A 151 -10.70 10.76 16.27
C GLY A 151 -11.43 9.41 16.19
N VAL A 152 -11.73 8.73 17.32
CA VAL A 152 -12.21 7.32 17.52
C VAL A 152 -13.23 6.75 16.51
N ARG A 153 -13.97 7.58 15.77
CA ARG A 153 -15.02 7.13 14.85
C ARG A 153 -14.52 6.60 13.49
N TYR A 154 -13.23 6.72 13.17
CA TYR A 154 -12.69 6.49 11.82
C TYR A 154 -11.47 5.53 11.76
N TRP A 155 -11.41 4.50 12.61
CA TRP A 155 -10.16 3.75 12.92
C TRP A 155 -10.09 2.43 12.22
N ALA A 156 -9.35 2.45 11.12
CA ALA A 156 -8.80 1.26 10.50
C ALA A 156 -7.31 1.28 10.78
N PRO A 157 -6.59 0.16 10.62
CA PRO A 157 -5.13 0.15 10.57
C PRO A 157 -4.56 0.90 9.33
N ILE A 158 -5.23 1.96 8.87
CA ILE A 158 -4.81 2.79 7.75
C ILE A 158 -3.42 3.37 7.99
N ASP A 159 -3.07 3.68 9.24
CA ASP A 159 -1.76 4.23 9.57
C ASP A 159 -0.65 3.20 9.38
N ILE A 160 -0.96 1.93 9.63
CA ILE A 160 -0.07 0.79 9.37
C ILE A 160 0.15 0.66 7.87
N VAL A 161 -0.95 0.69 7.10
CA VAL A 161 -0.91 0.57 5.63
C VAL A 161 -0.20 1.77 5.01
N MET A 162 -0.58 2.99 5.36
CA MET A 162 0.04 4.20 4.83
C MET A 162 1.50 4.31 5.29
N GLY A 163 1.83 3.93 6.52
CA GLY A 163 3.20 3.94 7.02
C GLY A 163 4.13 3.03 6.22
N GLY A 164 3.74 1.77 6.01
CA GLY A 164 4.53 0.84 5.20
C GLY A 164 4.58 1.23 3.72
N ALA A 165 3.46 1.68 3.15
CA ALA A 165 3.40 2.07 1.74
C ALA A 165 4.17 3.36 1.45
N LEU A 166 4.19 4.31 2.40
CA LEU A 166 5.02 5.52 2.29
C LEU A 166 6.50 5.19 2.36
N ALA A 167 6.90 4.24 3.21
CA ALA A 167 8.29 3.79 3.24
C ALA A 167 8.72 3.16 1.90
N ASP A 168 7.86 2.33 1.29
CA ASP A 168 8.09 1.80 -0.06
C ASP A 168 8.18 2.92 -1.11
N LEU A 169 7.26 3.89 -1.07
CA LEU A 169 7.23 5.01 -2.01
C LEU A 169 8.47 5.91 -1.89
N LEU A 170 8.87 6.26 -0.68
CA LEU A 170 10.05 7.07 -0.42
C LEU A 170 11.33 6.37 -0.90
N HIS A 171 11.43 5.06 -0.68
CA HIS A 171 12.55 4.27 -1.19
C HIS A 171 12.57 4.25 -2.73
N ARG A 172 11.41 4.12 -3.39
CA ARG A 172 11.33 4.19 -4.86
C ARG A 172 11.79 5.55 -5.39
N GLU A 173 11.31 6.64 -4.81
CA GLU A 173 11.70 7.99 -5.23
C GLU A 173 13.19 8.24 -4.93
N TYR A 174 13.73 7.72 -3.82
CA TYR A 174 15.16 7.77 -3.52
C TYR A 174 15.99 7.08 -4.60
N VAL A 175 15.65 5.83 -4.95
CA VAL A 175 16.33 5.05 -6.01
C VAL A 175 16.19 5.72 -7.37
N LYS A 176 15.03 6.31 -7.67
CA LYS A 176 14.82 7.06 -8.91
C LYS A 176 15.69 8.30 -8.99
N ALA A 177 15.84 9.03 -7.88
CA ALA A 177 16.60 10.28 -7.81
C ALA A 177 18.13 10.06 -7.71
N HIS A 178 18.57 8.99 -7.06
CA HIS A 178 20.00 8.74 -6.74
C HIS A 178 20.55 7.49 -7.42
N GLY A 179 19.75 6.81 -8.24
CA GLY A 179 20.18 5.63 -8.99
C GLY A 179 21.21 5.99 -10.05
N PHE A 180 22.46 5.62 -9.78
CA PHE A 180 23.53 5.43 -10.76
C PHE A 180 23.16 4.34 -11.78
#